data_AF-K6U543-F1
#
_entry.id   AF-K6U543-F1
#
_cell.length_a   1.000
_cell.length_b   1.000
_cell.length_c   1.000
_cell.angle_alpha   90.00
_cell.angle_beta   90.00
_cell.angle_gamma   90.00
#
_symmetry.space_group_name_H-M   'P 1'
#
loop_
_entity.id
_entity.type
_entity.pdbx_description
1 polymer ?
#
loop_
_entity_poly.entity_id
_entity_poly.type
_entity_poly.pdbx_seq_one_letter_code
_entity_poly.pdbx_strand_id
1 'polypeptide(L)'
;MVCDKQLFLIENNLKITFEGKSLKFINPIYRDINRYFLPIFEFINRLKGKFSIKKSKINIIFQEKSPICINYEANTYKFAIVNNTLYLSLFDLCRMLNVKSKWDYSRKSISLYWDRYTYEGCTIPHRRVALIRFEDVTANEMYLNSDNLEKLRVISDYMFSADVPFHIAWIPRFIDPKNCIDNDISKDYSMPNANFLFTIEYLLNRNGIIGLHGYTHQYGSEVSGDGTEFNEVRNNDEKSVRKRIEAAINTAKILELPVKFFESPHYAATEFQQSIFEQYFDIIYEAYVGIWGEKIVKSPRNHRTLYVPTPLGYVREKEGIEKMLNRINSLNDDTLASLFYHPYIDFEYITLKYDNNGYPLSNYSKSSPLHRIVKALYNKGCSFEKITDLYCNNEKNTVIKLFCNLFKSYK
;
A
#
# COMPACT_ATOMS: atom_id res chain seq x y z
N MET A 1 -19.51 -10.81 2.64
CA MET A 1 -20.81 -10.09 2.61
C MET A 1 -20.95 -9.48 1.23
N VAL A 2 -21.95 -9.91 0.45
CA VAL A 2 -22.23 -9.30 -0.87
C VAL A 2 -22.98 -8.00 -0.56
N CYS A 3 -22.28 -6.87 -0.46
CA CYS A 3 -22.95 -5.57 -0.33
C CYS A 3 -23.61 -5.21 -1.66
N ASP A 4 -24.77 -4.56 -1.59
CA ASP A 4 -25.36 -3.85 -2.72
C ASP A 4 -24.40 -2.74 -3.15
N LYS A 5 -23.56 -3.06 -4.14
CA LYS A 5 -22.62 -2.12 -4.76
C LYS A 5 -23.30 -1.48 -5.95
N GLN A 6 -23.18 -0.16 -6.07
CA GLN A 6 -23.58 0.52 -7.29
C GLN A 6 -22.55 0.22 -8.38
N LEU A 7 -22.82 -0.81 -9.17
CA LEU A 7 -21.97 -1.21 -10.28
C LEU A 7 -22.32 -0.45 -11.55
N PHE A 8 -21.30 0.12 -12.17
CA PHE A 8 -21.42 0.83 -13.44
C PHE A 8 -20.86 -0.04 -14.56
N LEU A 9 -21.57 -0.09 -15.68
CA LEU A 9 -21.09 -0.78 -16.88
C LEU A 9 -19.81 -0.11 -17.40
N ILE A 10 -18.82 -0.90 -17.80
CA ILE A 10 -17.72 -0.39 -18.62
C ILE A 10 -18.18 -0.38 -20.07
N GLU A 11 -18.22 0.80 -20.68
CA GLU A 11 -18.58 0.93 -22.10
C GLU A 11 -17.66 0.05 -22.97
N ASN A 12 -18.28 -0.66 -23.92
CA ASN A 12 -17.71 -1.70 -24.78
C ASN A 12 -16.42 -1.25 -25.49
N ASN A 13 -15.26 -1.29 -24.82
CA ASN A 13 -13.94 -0.97 -25.39
C ASN A 13 -12.76 -1.51 -24.55
N LEU A 14 -12.95 -1.88 -23.28
CA LEU A 14 -11.87 -2.43 -22.45
C LEU A 14 -11.50 -3.84 -22.94
N LYS A 15 -10.27 -3.99 -23.44
CA LYS A 15 -9.74 -5.27 -23.92
C LYS A 15 -8.95 -5.96 -22.82
N ILE A 16 -9.32 -7.19 -22.47
CA ILE A 16 -8.55 -8.01 -21.54
C ILE A 16 -7.90 -9.15 -22.33
N THR A 17 -6.60 -9.35 -22.12
CA THR A 17 -5.86 -10.48 -22.69
C THR A 17 -5.25 -11.32 -21.56
N PHE A 18 -4.98 -12.59 -21.85
CA PHE A 18 -4.31 -13.52 -20.96
C PHE A 18 -3.27 -14.31 -21.75
N GLU A 19 -2.00 -14.23 -21.37
CA GLU A 19 -0.88 -14.86 -22.10
C GLU A 19 -0.95 -14.55 -23.61
N GLY A 20 -1.16 -13.27 -23.94
CA GLY A 20 -1.27 -12.77 -25.32
C GLY A 20 -2.60 -13.05 -26.04
N LYS A 21 -3.51 -13.83 -25.46
CA LYS A 21 -4.80 -14.18 -26.08
C LYS A 21 -5.95 -13.33 -25.54
N SER A 22 -6.80 -12.82 -26.43
CA SER A 22 -7.97 -12.04 -26.01
C SER A 22 -8.97 -12.89 -25.21
N LEU A 23 -9.37 -12.39 -24.04
CA LEU A 23 -10.47 -12.92 -23.26
C LEU A 23 -11.78 -12.27 -23.71
N LYS A 24 -12.66 -13.07 -24.31
CA LYS A 24 -14.01 -12.63 -24.70
C LYS A 24 -15.03 -13.08 -23.67
N PHE A 25 -15.72 -12.13 -23.07
CA PHE A 25 -16.80 -12.35 -22.12
C PHE A 25 -18.16 -12.20 -22.80
N ILE A 26 -19.11 -13.05 -22.43
CA ILE A 26 -20.53 -12.94 -22.80
C ILE A 26 -21.17 -11.89 -21.90
N ASN A 27 -20.94 -12.00 -20.59
CA ASN A 27 -21.37 -10.99 -19.63
C ASN A 27 -20.43 -9.78 -19.63
N PRO A 28 -20.96 -8.56 -19.42
CA PRO A 28 -20.14 -7.35 -19.46
C PRO A 28 -19.22 -7.24 -18.25
N ILE A 29 -18.22 -6.36 -18.36
CA ILE A 29 -17.34 -5.96 -17.26
C ILE A 29 -17.98 -4.77 -16.54
N TYR A 30 -17.99 -4.82 -15.21
CA TYR A 30 -18.49 -3.75 -14.36
C TYR A 30 -17.36 -3.04 -13.62
N ARG A 31 -17.66 -1.87 -13.08
CA ARG A 31 -16.82 -1.19 -12.10
C ARG A 31 -17.61 -0.73 -10.87
N ASP A 32 -16.92 -0.72 -9.74
CA ASP A 32 -17.31 -0.01 -8.52
C ASP A 32 -16.34 1.15 -8.35
N ILE A 33 -16.77 2.36 -8.70
CA ILE A 33 -15.93 3.56 -8.86
C ILE A 33 -14.74 3.30 -9.80
N ASN A 34 -13.59 2.87 -9.29
CA ASN A 34 -12.35 2.59 -10.01
C ASN A 34 -11.93 1.10 -9.97
N ARG A 35 -12.72 0.24 -9.35
CA ARG A 35 -12.42 -1.19 -9.23
C ARG A 35 -13.16 -2.00 -10.29
N TYR A 36 -12.45 -2.70 -11.17
CA TYR A 36 -13.07 -3.56 -12.18
C TYR A 36 -13.53 -4.91 -11.62
N PHE A 37 -14.64 -5.40 -12.13
CA PHE A 37 -15.27 -6.67 -11.79
C PHE A 37 -15.49 -7.50 -13.05
N LEU A 38 -14.97 -8.72 -13.06
CA LEU A 38 -15.08 -9.65 -14.18
C LEU A 38 -15.95 -10.86 -13.81
N PRO A 39 -16.69 -11.45 -14.76
CA PRO A 39 -17.50 -12.64 -14.51
C PRO A 39 -16.58 -13.85 -14.23
N ILE A 40 -16.54 -14.30 -12.97
CA ILE A 40 -15.52 -15.26 -12.51
C ILE A 40 -15.60 -16.60 -13.24
N PHE A 41 -16.82 -17.12 -13.44
CA PHE A 41 -17.01 -18.40 -14.11
C PHE A 41 -16.47 -18.38 -15.55
N GLU A 42 -16.80 -17.33 -16.30
CA GLU A 42 -16.31 -17.18 -17.67
C GLU A 42 -14.80 -17.03 -17.71
N PHE A 43 -14.23 -16.20 -16.82
CA PHE A 43 -12.78 -16.05 -16.71
C PHE A 43 -12.10 -17.40 -16.51
N ILE A 44 -12.50 -18.17 -15.50
CA ILE A 44 -11.92 -19.48 -15.19
C ILE A 44 -12.09 -20.46 -16.36
N ASN A 45 -13.26 -20.50 -16.99
CA ASN A 45 -13.51 -21.37 -18.14
C ASN A 45 -12.62 -21.02 -19.35
N ARG A 46 -12.37 -19.72 -19.61
CA ARG A 46 -11.45 -19.27 -20.67
C ARG A 46 -10.01 -19.70 -20.41
N LEU A 47 -9.62 -19.83 -19.16
CA LEU A 47 -8.33 -20.38 -18.73
C LEU A 47 -8.32 -21.92 -18.67
N LYS A 48 -9.37 -22.59 -19.19
CA LYS A 48 -9.56 -24.06 -19.13
C LYS A 48 -9.60 -24.62 -17.71
N GLY A 49 -9.97 -23.81 -16.72
CA GLY A 49 -10.19 -24.23 -15.35
C GLY A 49 -11.60 -24.78 -15.14
N LYS A 50 -11.75 -25.67 -14.16
CA LYS A 50 -13.06 -26.11 -13.64
C LYS A 50 -13.44 -25.24 -12.45
N PHE A 51 -14.70 -24.81 -12.41
CA PHE A 51 -15.25 -23.96 -11.37
C PHE A 51 -16.48 -24.64 -10.75
N SER A 52 -16.56 -24.68 -9.42
CA SER A 52 -17.74 -25.17 -8.73
C SER A 52 -17.99 -24.38 -7.44
N ILE A 53 -19.26 -24.19 -7.11
CA ILE A 53 -19.69 -23.56 -5.86
C ILE A 53 -20.41 -24.63 -5.04
N LYS A 54 -20.00 -24.81 -3.79
CA LYS A 54 -20.68 -25.66 -2.81
C LYS A 54 -20.82 -24.89 -1.51
N LYS A 55 -22.06 -24.56 -1.12
CA LYS A 55 -22.35 -23.67 0.02
C LYS A 55 -21.55 -22.36 -0.13
N SER A 56 -20.83 -21.93 0.89
CA SER A 56 -19.98 -20.74 0.86
C SER A 56 -18.59 -20.91 0.26
N LYS A 57 -18.30 -22.08 -0.34
CA LYS A 57 -16.98 -22.39 -0.91
C LYS A 57 -17.00 -22.41 -2.44
N ILE A 58 -16.08 -21.65 -3.02
CA ILE A 58 -15.72 -21.70 -4.45
C ILE A 58 -14.48 -22.58 -4.59
N ASN A 59 -14.57 -23.61 -5.42
CA ASN A 59 -13.45 -24.49 -5.74
C ASN A 59 -13.08 -24.32 -7.22
N ILE A 60 -11.79 -24.08 -7.46
CA ILE A 60 -11.22 -23.87 -8.79
C ILE A 60 -10.09 -24.87 -8.99
N ILE A 61 -10.10 -25.57 -10.12
CA ILE A 61 -9.10 -26.58 -10.45
C ILE A 61 -8.57 -26.31 -11.86
N PHE A 62 -7.25 -26.27 -12.01
CA PHE A 62 -6.56 -26.29 -13.30
C PHE A 62 -5.79 -27.61 -13.44
N GLN A 63 -5.53 -28.06 -14.66
CA GLN A 63 -4.86 -29.36 -14.90
C GLN A 63 -3.46 -29.46 -14.26
N GLU A 64 -2.73 -28.35 -14.21
CA GLU A 64 -1.32 -28.31 -13.78
C GLU A 64 -1.09 -27.37 -12.58
N LYS A 65 -2.14 -27.03 -11.82
CA LYS A 65 -2.02 -26.18 -10.64
C LYS A 65 -2.74 -26.77 -9.44
N SER A 66 -2.20 -26.47 -8.27
CA SER A 66 -2.84 -26.77 -6.98
C SER A 66 -4.29 -26.25 -6.97
N PRO A 67 -5.25 -27.03 -6.45
CA PRO A 67 -6.63 -26.58 -6.31
C PRO A 67 -6.71 -25.32 -5.44
N ILE A 68 -7.57 -24.38 -5.84
CA ILE A 68 -7.84 -23.16 -5.10
C ILE A 68 -9.21 -23.29 -4.45
N CYS A 69 -9.27 -23.10 -3.13
CA CYS A 69 -10.51 -23.09 -2.37
C CYS A 69 -10.68 -21.73 -1.70
N ILE A 70 -11.78 -21.04 -2.03
CA ILE A 70 -12.14 -19.74 -1.44
C ILE A 70 -13.41 -19.91 -0.63
N ASN A 71 -13.41 -19.38 0.59
CA ASN A 71 -14.62 -19.16 1.35
C ASN A 71 -15.03 -17.70 1.18
N TYR A 72 -16.10 -17.41 0.43
CA TYR A 72 -16.51 -16.03 0.16
C TYR A 72 -17.23 -15.34 1.34
N GLU A 73 -17.49 -16.06 2.44
CA GLU A 73 -17.99 -15.48 3.70
C GLU A 73 -16.85 -15.05 4.62
N ALA A 74 -15.73 -15.80 4.63
CA ALA A 74 -14.60 -15.57 5.53
C ALA A 74 -13.48 -14.74 4.90
N ASN A 75 -13.32 -14.80 3.58
CA ASN A 75 -12.20 -14.17 2.90
C ASN A 75 -12.53 -12.72 2.51
N THR A 76 -11.51 -11.87 2.48
CA THR A 76 -11.60 -10.43 2.14
C THR A 76 -11.74 -10.13 0.64
N TYR A 77 -12.18 -11.12 -0.15
CA TYR A 77 -12.39 -10.99 -1.58
C TYR A 77 -13.60 -10.10 -1.89
N LYS A 78 -13.45 -9.21 -2.87
CA LYS A 78 -14.50 -8.28 -3.30
C LYS A 78 -15.35 -8.94 -4.39
N PHE A 79 -16.42 -9.60 -3.96
CA PHE A 79 -17.42 -10.19 -4.84
C PHE A 79 -18.57 -9.22 -5.15
N ALA A 80 -19.23 -9.43 -6.28
CA ALA A 80 -20.51 -8.81 -6.59
C ALA A 80 -21.39 -9.78 -7.37
N ILE A 81 -22.72 -9.58 -7.34
CA ILE A 81 -23.67 -10.36 -8.13
C ILE A 81 -24.47 -9.38 -8.99
N VAL A 82 -24.50 -9.62 -10.31
CA VAL A 82 -25.31 -8.85 -11.25
C VAL A 82 -26.05 -9.83 -12.14
N ASN A 83 -27.38 -9.72 -12.22
CA ASN A 83 -28.23 -10.60 -13.05
C ASN A 83 -27.88 -12.09 -12.87
N ASN A 84 -27.80 -12.55 -11.61
CA ASN A 84 -27.45 -13.92 -11.22
C ASN A 84 -26.04 -14.38 -11.66
N THR A 85 -25.20 -13.49 -12.16
CA THR A 85 -23.79 -13.77 -12.50
C THR A 85 -22.89 -13.32 -11.37
N LEU A 86 -21.99 -14.20 -10.92
CA LEU A 86 -20.99 -13.90 -9.90
C LEU A 86 -19.79 -13.20 -10.53
N TYR A 87 -19.41 -12.09 -9.93
CA TYR A 87 -18.26 -11.27 -10.30
C TYR A 87 -17.23 -11.26 -9.17
N LEU A 88 -15.96 -11.18 -9.55
CA LEU A 88 -14.86 -10.94 -8.64
C LEU A 88 -14.03 -9.74 -9.14
N SER A 89 -13.51 -8.94 -8.22
CA SER A 89 -12.66 -7.83 -8.61
C SER A 89 -11.43 -8.31 -9.38
N LEU A 90 -10.95 -7.50 -10.34
CA LEU A 90 -9.80 -7.85 -11.17
C LEU A 90 -8.55 -8.10 -10.31
N PHE A 91 -8.33 -7.26 -9.29
CA PHE A 91 -7.24 -7.43 -8.36
C PHE A 91 -7.33 -8.76 -7.62
N ASP A 92 -8.51 -9.10 -7.12
CA ASP A 92 -8.72 -10.35 -6.41
C ASP A 92 -8.58 -11.60 -7.28
N LEU A 93 -9.01 -11.52 -8.54
CA LEU A 93 -8.72 -12.55 -9.54
C LEU A 93 -7.22 -12.74 -9.72
N CYS A 94 -6.49 -11.63 -9.84
CA CYS A 94 -5.04 -11.64 -10.01
C CYS A 94 -4.35 -12.28 -8.78
N ARG A 95 -4.71 -11.82 -7.57
CA ARG A 95 -4.19 -12.35 -6.30
C ARG A 95 -4.51 -13.83 -6.12
N MET A 96 -5.75 -14.25 -6.41
CA MET A 96 -6.19 -15.63 -6.29
C MET A 96 -5.38 -16.58 -7.18
N LEU A 97 -5.07 -16.14 -8.40
CA LEU A 97 -4.46 -16.98 -9.44
C LEU A 97 -2.94 -16.83 -9.55
N ASN A 98 -2.34 -15.97 -8.73
CA ASN A 98 -0.96 -15.49 -8.89
C ASN A 98 -0.70 -15.01 -10.33
N VAL A 99 -1.54 -14.08 -10.77
CA VAL A 99 -1.50 -13.44 -12.09
C VAL A 99 -1.09 -11.99 -11.91
N LYS A 100 -0.22 -11.51 -12.79
CA LYS A 100 0.19 -10.12 -12.88
C LYS A 100 -0.56 -9.41 -14.01
N SER A 101 -0.54 -8.08 -13.98
CA SER A 101 -1.24 -7.25 -14.96
C SER A 101 -0.31 -6.19 -15.55
N LYS A 102 -0.53 -5.85 -16.82
CA LYS A 102 0.10 -4.74 -17.54
C LYS A 102 -1.00 -3.93 -18.19
N TRP A 103 -0.99 -2.62 -17.96
CA TRP A 103 -2.05 -1.72 -18.39
C TRP A 103 -1.57 -0.86 -19.57
N ASP A 104 -2.42 -0.68 -20.56
CA ASP A 104 -2.17 0.22 -21.69
C ASP A 104 -3.41 1.10 -21.87
N TYR A 105 -3.30 2.35 -21.43
CA TYR A 105 -4.40 3.30 -21.46
C TYR A 105 -4.74 3.73 -22.89
N SER A 106 -3.72 3.87 -23.76
CA SER A 106 -3.91 4.29 -25.15
C SER A 106 -4.72 3.26 -25.93
N ARG A 107 -4.47 1.98 -25.67
CA ARG A 107 -5.19 0.86 -26.29
C ARG A 107 -6.41 0.40 -25.51
N LYS A 108 -6.71 1.05 -24.37
CA LYS A 108 -7.75 0.65 -23.41
C LYS A 108 -7.69 -0.85 -23.11
N SER A 109 -6.51 -1.34 -22.76
CA SER A 109 -6.27 -2.78 -22.58
C SER A 109 -5.53 -3.14 -21.30
N ILE A 110 -5.86 -4.31 -20.76
CA ILE A 110 -5.18 -4.93 -19.63
C ILE A 110 -4.70 -6.31 -20.08
N SER A 111 -3.40 -6.50 -20.07
CA SER A 111 -2.78 -7.79 -20.36
C SER A 111 -2.46 -8.51 -19.07
N LEU A 112 -2.97 -9.72 -18.93
CA LEU A 112 -2.77 -10.59 -17.79
C LEU A 112 -1.81 -11.72 -18.14
N TYR A 113 -0.99 -12.11 -17.18
CA TYR A 113 0.03 -13.14 -17.37
C TYR A 113 0.32 -13.85 -16.05
N TRP A 114 0.70 -15.12 -16.12
CA TRP A 114 1.10 -15.88 -14.94
C TRP A 114 2.32 -15.24 -14.31
N ASP A 115 2.33 -15.10 -12.99
CA ASP A 115 3.56 -14.72 -12.30
C ASP A 115 4.54 -15.89 -12.34
N ARG A 116 5.64 -15.72 -13.09
CA ARG A 116 6.69 -16.73 -13.26
C ARG A 116 7.84 -16.57 -12.26
N TYR A 117 7.78 -15.56 -11.38
CA TYR A 117 8.83 -15.31 -10.39
C TYR A 117 8.63 -16.16 -9.13
N THR A 118 9.72 -16.70 -8.61
CA THR A 118 9.78 -17.32 -7.29
C THR A 118 10.25 -16.28 -6.28
N TYR A 119 9.48 -16.08 -5.21
CA TYR A 119 9.85 -15.22 -4.10
C TYR A 119 10.41 -16.12 -2.99
N GLU A 120 11.73 -16.20 -2.88
CA GLU A 120 12.39 -16.88 -1.78
C GLU A 120 12.55 -15.91 -0.61
N GLY A 121 11.91 -16.20 0.52
CA GLY A 121 12.06 -15.40 1.73
C GLY A 121 13.38 -15.72 2.42
N CYS A 122 14.09 -14.68 2.86
CA CYS A 122 15.25 -14.81 3.73
C CYS A 122 14.86 -14.35 5.13
N THR A 123 14.96 -15.23 6.13
CA THR A 123 14.75 -14.86 7.53
C THR A 123 16.10 -14.63 8.20
N ILE A 124 16.32 -13.42 8.71
CA ILE A 124 17.54 -13.06 9.46
C ILE A 124 17.16 -12.87 10.93
N PRO A 125 17.93 -13.42 11.89
CA PRO A 125 17.58 -13.34 13.32
C PRO A 125 17.54 -11.92 13.87
N HIS A 126 16.57 -11.73 14.77
CA HIS A 126 16.10 -10.49 15.39
C HIS A 126 17.11 -9.80 16.32
N ARG A 127 17.22 -8.46 16.21
CA ARG A 127 17.69 -7.60 17.32
C ARG A 127 17.02 -6.23 17.39
N ARG A 128 16.81 -5.54 16.26
CA ARG A 128 16.38 -4.12 16.26
C ARG A 128 15.27 -3.82 15.25
N VAL A 129 14.21 -3.12 15.68
CA VAL A 129 13.10 -2.76 14.77
C VAL A 129 13.53 -1.72 13.74
N ALA A 130 13.25 -1.98 12.46
CA ALA A 130 13.32 -1.01 11.38
C ALA A 130 11.97 -0.84 10.68
N LEU A 131 11.71 0.38 10.19
CA LEU A 131 10.50 0.74 9.48
C LEU A 131 10.86 1.61 8.26
N ILE A 132 10.22 1.34 7.11
CA ILE A 132 10.34 2.15 5.91
C ILE A 132 8.94 2.57 5.48
N ARG A 133 8.73 3.88 5.38
CA ARG A 133 7.49 4.45 4.85
C ARG A 133 7.70 5.02 3.45
N PHE A 134 6.85 4.64 2.53
CA PHE A 134 6.70 5.22 1.21
C PHE A 134 5.79 6.45 1.29
N GLU A 135 6.36 7.63 1.12
CA GLU A 135 5.65 8.90 1.27
C GLU A 135 5.15 9.47 -0.07
N ASP A 136 4.19 10.40 0.02
CA ASP A 136 3.57 11.10 -1.11
C ASP A 136 2.99 10.21 -2.19
N VAL A 137 2.45 9.06 -1.79
CA VAL A 137 1.74 8.18 -2.72
C VAL A 137 0.37 8.77 -2.97
N THR A 138 0.14 9.30 -4.17
CA THR A 138 -1.10 9.99 -4.54
C THR A 138 -1.40 9.82 -6.03
N ALA A 139 -2.64 10.04 -6.46
CA ALA A 139 -3.05 9.88 -7.85
C ALA A 139 -2.72 11.13 -8.72
N ASN A 140 -1.44 11.53 -8.74
CA ASN A 140 -0.91 12.60 -9.60
C ASN A 140 -0.36 12.06 -10.93
N GLU A 141 0.13 12.93 -11.81
CA GLU A 141 0.68 12.53 -13.12
C GLU A 141 1.70 11.37 -13.02
N MET A 142 2.62 11.44 -12.06
CA MET A 142 3.66 10.44 -11.85
C MET A 142 3.10 9.05 -11.54
N TYR A 143 2.12 8.97 -10.63
CA TYR A 143 1.47 7.73 -10.22
C TYR A 143 0.18 7.41 -10.98
N LEU A 144 -0.14 8.19 -12.02
CA LEU A 144 -1.16 7.83 -13.00
C LEU A 144 -0.55 7.24 -14.27
N ASN A 145 0.76 7.37 -14.47
CA ASN A 145 1.47 6.71 -15.57
C ASN A 145 1.53 5.18 -15.39
N SER A 146 1.21 4.43 -16.45
CA SER A 146 1.13 2.96 -16.40
C SER A 146 2.47 2.29 -16.09
N ASP A 147 3.56 2.77 -16.68
CA ASP A 147 4.90 2.20 -16.47
C ASP A 147 5.39 2.51 -15.06
N ASN A 148 5.13 3.70 -14.54
CA ASN A 148 5.49 4.05 -13.16
C ASN A 148 4.72 3.20 -12.14
N LEU A 149 3.44 2.92 -12.36
CA LEU A 149 2.67 2.01 -11.50
C LEU A 149 3.17 0.57 -11.60
N GLU A 150 3.61 0.12 -12.78
CA GLU A 150 4.28 -1.18 -12.93
C GLU A 150 5.59 -1.21 -12.14
N LYS A 151 6.40 -0.15 -12.20
CA LYS A 151 7.63 -0.02 -11.43
C LYS A 151 7.36 -0.02 -9.92
N LEU A 152 6.30 0.65 -9.47
CA LEU A 152 5.89 0.62 -8.06
C LEU A 152 5.50 -0.79 -7.60
N ARG A 153 4.83 -1.58 -8.44
CA ARG A 153 4.57 -3.00 -8.18
C ARG A 153 5.87 -3.81 -8.11
N VAL A 154 6.84 -3.56 -9.00
CA VAL A 154 8.17 -4.18 -8.97
C VAL A 154 8.92 -3.85 -7.67
N ILE A 155 8.83 -2.61 -7.18
CA ILE A 155 9.37 -2.23 -5.87
C ILE A 155 8.73 -3.07 -4.76
N SER A 156 7.39 -3.19 -4.75
CA SER A 156 6.70 -3.98 -3.73
C SER A 156 7.01 -5.48 -3.79
N ASP A 157 7.24 -6.04 -4.99
CA ASP A 157 7.69 -7.41 -5.17
C ASP A 157 9.08 -7.62 -4.57
N TYR A 158 9.99 -6.67 -4.75
CA TYR A 158 11.31 -6.69 -4.10
C TYR A 158 11.16 -6.65 -2.58
N MET A 159 10.43 -5.69 -2.03
CA MET A 159 10.23 -5.55 -0.58
C MET A 159 9.64 -6.83 0.02
N PHE A 160 8.67 -7.45 -0.66
CA PHE A 160 8.10 -8.72 -0.26
C PHE A 160 9.12 -9.88 -0.30
N SER A 161 9.91 -9.99 -1.37
CA SER A 161 10.96 -11.03 -1.48
C SER A 161 12.06 -10.87 -0.44
N ALA A 162 12.35 -9.63 -0.05
CA ALA A 162 13.36 -9.31 0.95
C ALA A 162 12.81 -9.40 2.39
N ASP A 163 11.58 -9.90 2.59
CA ASP A 163 10.87 -9.97 3.87
C ASP A 163 10.80 -8.60 4.60
N VAL A 164 10.55 -7.54 3.83
CA VAL A 164 10.43 -6.17 4.33
C VAL A 164 8.99 -5.70 4.27
N PRO A 165 8.23 -5.75 5.39
CA PRO A 165 7.01 -4.95 5.51
C PRO A 165 7.31 -3.47 5.36
N PHE A 166 6.43 -2.74 4.69
CA PHE A 166 6.58 -1.32 4.43
C PHE A 166 5.27 -0.55 4.57
N HIS A 167 5.36 0.75 4.80
CA HIS A 167 4.21 1.61 5.06
C HIS A 167 3.95 2.52 3.87
N ILE A 168 2.70 2.87 3.62
CA ILE A 168 2.30 3.72 2.49
C ILE A 168 1.60 4.93 3.08
N ALA A 169 2.22 6.10 2.98
CA ALA A 169 1.58 7.38 3.29
C ALA A 169 0.79 7.84 2.07
N TRP A 170 -0.52 7.58 2.11
CA TRP A 170 -1.39 7.86 0.98
C TRP A 170 -2.07 9.21 1.15
N ILE A 171 -2.05 10.03 0.09
CA ILE A 171 -2.82 11.27 -0.01
C ILE A 171 -4.09 10.95 -0.83
N PRO A 172 -5.27 10.91 -0.20
CA PRO A 172 -6.51 10.43 -0.83
C PRO A 172 -6.99 11.20 -2.06
N ARG A 173 -6.75 12.51 -2.10
CA ARG A 173 -7.22 13.40 -3.16
C ARG A 173 -6.10 14.32 -3.61
N PHE A 174 -5.78 14.28 -4.89
CA PHE A 174 -4.77 15.13 -5.49
C PHE A 174 -5.41 16.41 -6.05
N ILE A 175 -4.87 17.57 -5.71
CA ILE A 175 -5.35 18.88 -6.15
C ILE A 175 -4.16 19.69 -6.67
N ASP A 176 -4.28 20.23 -7.87
CA ASP A 176 -3.38 21.23 -8.44
C ASP A 176 -4.23 22.37 -9.03
N PRO A 177 -4.47 23.45 -8.27
CA PRO A 177 -5.32 24.55 -8.71
C PRO A 177 -4.77 25.30 -9.91
N LYS A 178 -3.45 25.36 -10.10
CA LYS A 178 -2.82 26.09 -11.21
C LYS A 178 -3.10 25.41 -12.55
N ASN A 179 -3.16 24.08 -12.54
CA ASN A 179 -3.46 23.27 -13.72
C ASN A 179 -4.93 22.83 -13.79
N CYS A 180 -5.80 23.36 -12.92
CA CYS A 180 -7.22 22.99 -12.81
C CYS A 180 -7.45 21.47 -12.60
N ILE A 181 -6.58 20.82 -11.84
CA ILE A 181 -6.68 19.39 -11.53
C ILE A 181 -7.28 19.22 -10.14
N ASP A 182 -8.31 18.39 -10.07
CA ASP A 182 -8.90 17.89 -8.83
C ASP A 182 -9.28 16.43 -9.06
N ASN A 183 -8.49 15.51 -8.49
CA ASN A 183 -8.64 14.08 -8.69
C ASN A 183 -8.95 13.39 -7.35
N ASP A 184 -10.24 13.11 -7.14
CA ASP A 184 -10.76 12.32 -6.03
C ASP A 184 -11.05 10.89 -6.54
N ILE A 185 -10.13 9.96 -6.28
CA ILE A 185 -10.25 8.59 -6.79
C ILE A 185 -11.45 7.81 -6.22
N SER A 186 -12.16 8.34 -5.22
CA SER A 186 -13.43 7.78 -4.73
C SER A 186 -14.66 8.24 -5.54
N LYS A 187 -14.48 9.15 -6.49
CA LYS A 187 -15.55 9.69 -7.33
C LYS A 187 -15.19 9.64 -8.81
N ASP A 188 -13.95 9.99 -9.13
CA ASP A 188 -13.50 10.21 -10.50
C ASP A 188 -13.03 8.91 -11.14
N TYR A 189 -13.84 8.40 -12.07
CA TYR A 189 -13.47 7.21 -12.82
C TYR A 189 -12.51 7.54 -13.96
N SER A 190 -11.37 6.84 -13.98
CA SER A 190 -10.50 6.79 -15.16
C SER A 190 -9.71 5.46 -15.16
N MET A 191 -9.26 5.00 -16.33
CA MET A 191 -8.41 3.81 -16.38
C MET A 191 -7.08 3.99 -15.59
N PRO A 192 -6.44 5.17 -15.60
CA PRO A 192 -5.34 5.49 -14.67
C PRO A 192 -5.72 5.37 -13.19
N ASN A 193 -6.84 5.95 -12.75
CA ASN A 193 -7.29 5.82 -11.35
C ASN A 193 -7.61 4.36 -10.97
N ALA A 194 -8.16 3.59 -11.90
CA ALA A 194 -8.36 2.15 -11.73
C ALA A 194 -7.05 1.38 -11.57
N ASN A 195 -6.03 1.71 -12.37
CA ASN A 195 -4.69 1.12 -12.22
C ASN A 195 -4.01 1.57 -10.91
N PHE A 196 -4.19 2.82 -10.49
CA PHE A 196 -3.69 3.32 -9.21
C PHE A 196 -4.30 2.53 -8.04
N LEU A 197 -5.64 2.40 -7.99
CA LEU A 197 -6.31 1.61 -6.95
C LEU A 197 -5.87 0.14 -6.99
N PHE A 198 -5.78 -0.47 -8.18
CA PHE A 198 -5.25 -1.83 -8.35
C PHE A 198 -3.83 -1.94 -7.77
N THR A 199 -2.99 -0.93 -7.98
CA THR A 199 -1.61 -0.89 -7.49
C THR A 199 -1.56 -0.78 -5.97
N ILE A 200 -2.38 0.08 -5.35
CA ILE A 200 -2.49 0.15 -3.90
C ILE A 200 -2.89 -1.21 -3.31
N GLU A 201 -3.89 -1.87 -3.88
CA GLU A 201 -4.31 -3.22 -3.44
C GLU A 201 -3.18 -4.26 -3.63
N TYR A 202 -2.42 -4.15 -4.71
CA TYR A 202 -1.24 -4.98 -4.96
C TYR A 202 -0.16 -4.81 -3.88
N LEU A 203 0.16 -3.57 -3.54
CA LEU A 203 1.14 -3.24 -2.49
C LEU A 203 0.69 -3.83 -1.14
N LEU A 204 -0.60 -3.72 -0.80
CA LEU A 204 -1.16 -4.33 0.41
C LEU A 204 -1.02 -5.86 0.45
N ASN A 205 -1.13 -6.52 -0.71
CA ASN A 205 -0.89 -7.97 -0.84
C ASN A 205 0.60 -8.35 -0.83
N ARG A 206 1.50 -7.37 -0.79
CA ARG A 206 2.96 -7.54 -0.73
C ARG A 206 3.55 -7.02 0.59
N ASN A 207 2.84 -7.24 1.71
CA ASN A 207 3.19 -6.76 3.05
C ASN A 207 3.20 -5.22 3.22
N GLY A 208 2.61 -4.48 2.29
CA GLY A 208 2.36 -3.06 2.47
C GLY A 208 1.27 -2.78 3.50
N ILE A 209 1.42 -1.70 4.27
CA ILE A 209 0.44 -1.21 5.24
C ILE A 209 0.13 0.25 4.89
N ILE A 210 -1.13 0.55 4.57
CA ILE A 210 -1.54 1.90 4.19
C ILE A 210 -1.95 2.74 5.40
N GLY A 211 -1.57 4.01 5.38
CA GLY A 211 -2.03 5.07 6.27
C GLY A 211 -2.33 6.34 5.49
N LEU A 212 -2.82 7.35 6.20
CA LEU A 212 -3.24 8.63 5.62
C LEU A 212 -2.18 9.70 5.83
N HIS A 213 -1.83 10.42 4.76
CA HIS A 213 -0.91 11.55 4.78
C HIS A 213 -1.67 12.86 4.57
N GLY A 214 -2.52 13.21 5.54
CA GLY A 214 -3.58 14.21 5.36
C GLY A 214 -4.71 13.76 4.44
N TYR A 215 -5.56 14.69 4.01
CA TYR A 215 -6.60 14.43 3.02
C TYR A 215 -6.15 14.83 1.62
N THR A 216 -5.55 16.01 1.51
CA THR A 216 -5.10 16.57 0.24
C THR A 216 -3.65 16.98 0.25
N HIS A 217 -2.98 16.99 1.41
CA HIS A 217 -1.60 17.43 1.55
C HIS A 217 -1.36 18.83 0.94
N GLN A 218 -2.32 19.74 1.15
CA GLN A 218 -2.29 21.11 0.65
C GLN A 218 -3.23 22.02 1.44
N TYR A 219 -2.99 23.33 1.35
CA TYR A 219 -3.92 24.36 1.80
C TYR A 219 -4.11 25.47 0.77
N GLY A 220 -5.36 25.92 0.59
CA GLY A 220 -5.69 27.03 -0.31
C GLY A 220 -5.44 26.70 -1.78
N SER A 221 -4.54 27.45 -2.42
CA SER A 221 -4.17 27.32 -3.85
C SER A 221 -2.89 26.51 -4.08
N GLU A 222 -2.36 25.87 -3.03
CA GLU A 222 -1.17 25.02 -3.11
C GLU A 222 -1.46 23.69 -3.84
N VAL A 223 -0.39 23.07 -4.34
CA VAL A 223 -0.44 21.76 -4.97
C VAL A 223 -0.31 20.68 -3.88
N SER A 224 -1.08 19.61 -4.02
CA SER A 224 -0.94 18.40 -3.19
C SER A 224 0.48 17.84 -3.20
N GLY A 225 1.01 17.51 -2.02
CA GLY A 225 2.39 17.04 -1.83
C GLY A 225 3.36 18.18 -1.50
N ASP A 226 3.17 19.36 -2.11
CA ASP A 226 4.02 20.52 -1.81
C ASP A 226 3.48 21.31 -0.60
N GLY A 227 2.16 21.45 -0.52
CA GLY A 227 1.50 22.28 0.48
C GLY A 227 1.51 21.71 1.90
N THR A 228 1.22 22.58 2.88
CA THR A 228 1.10 22.19 4.30
C THR A 228 -0.37 22.23 4.72
N GLU A 229 -0.96 21.07 4.99
CA GLU A 229 -2.39 20.96 5.33
C GLU A 229 -2.69 21.40 6.77
N PHE A 230 -1.84 21.07 7.74
CA PHE A 230 -2.05 21.38 9.16
C PHE A 230 -0.83 22.11 9.72
N ASN A 231 -1.05 23.25 10.36
CA ASN A 231 -0.07 23.92 11.21
C ASN A 231 -0.78 24.92 12.15
N GLU A 232 -0.04 25.80 12.81
CA GLU A 232 -0.56 26.79 13.76
C GLU A 232 -1.55 27.80 13.16
N VAL A 233 -1.49 28.05 11.84
CA VAL A 233 -2.40 28.98 11.14
C VAL A 233 -3.38 28.30 10.18
N ARG A 234 -3.18 27.03 9.84
CA ARG A 234 -3.94 26.29 8.81
C ARG A 234 -4.69 25.12 9.42
N ASN A 235 -5.98 25.03 9.09
CA ASN A 235 -6.91 24.09 9.70
C ASN A 235 -6.66 24.00 11.22
N ASN A 236 -6.66 25.15 11.90
CA ASN A 236 -6.20 25.30 13.28
C ASN A 236 -7.35 25.37 14.29
N ASP A 237 -8.56 25.04 13.86
CA ASP A 237 -9.75 24.89 14.70
C ASP A 237 -10.30 23.46 14.60
N GLU A 238 -11.02 22.99 15.62
CA GLU A 238 -11.48 21.61 15.69
C GLU A 238 -12.34 21.20 14.47
N LYS A 239 -13.21 22.10 14.00
CA LYS A 239 -14.13 21.82 12.91
C LYS A 239 -13.37 21.61 11.60
N SER A 240 -12.40 22.46 11.29
CA SER A 240 -11.59 22.32 10.08
C SER A 240 -10.70 21.07 10.11
N VAL A 241 -10.08 20.77 11.27
CA VAL A 241 -9.28 19.55 11.46
C VAL A 241 -10.09 18.29 11.23
N ARG A 242 -11.23 18.14 11.94
CA ARG A 242 -12.10 16.97 11.82
C ARG A 242 -12.62 16.80 10.40
N LYS A 243 -13.06 17.89 9.76
CA LYS A 243 -13.54 17.84 8.37
C LYS A 243 -12.52 17.21 7.42
N ARG A 244 -11.24 17.53 7.57
CA ARG A 244 -10.16 16.94 6.74
C ARG A 244 -9.94 15.47 7.05
N ILE A 245 -9.79 15.11 8.32
CA ILE A 245 -9.58 13.71 8.75
C ILE A 245 -10.74 12.82 8.32
N GLU A 246 -11.97 13.26 8.57
CA GLU A 246 -13.16 12.51 8.24
C GLU A 246 -13.34 12.34 6.74
N ALA A 247 -12.98 13.35 5.94
CA ALA A 247 -12.95 13.22 4.49
C ALA A 247 -11.94 12.15 4.04
N ALA A 248 -10.71 12.17 4.58
CA ALA A 248 -9.69 11.17 4.28
C ALA A 248 -10.12 9.74 4.66
N ILE A 249 -10.68 9.57 5.87
CA ILE A 249 -11.22 8.29 6.35
C ILE A 249 -12.40 7.84 5.50
N ASN A 250 -13.30 8.74 5.12
CA ASN A 250 -14.45 8.41 4.28
C ASN A 250 -14.02 7.95 2.89
N THR A 251 -13.04 8.61 2.27
CA THR A 251 -12.44 8.18 1.00
C THR A 251 -11.83 6.78 1.13
N ALA A 252 -11.10 6.49 2.21
CA ALA A 252 -10.57 5.15 2.49
C ALA A 252 -11.69 4.10 2.64
N LYS A 253 -12.78 4.43 3.35
CA LYS A 253 -13.93 3.55 3.56
C LYS A 253 -14.66 3.24 2.25
N ILE A 254 -14.94 4.26 1.44
CA ILE A 254 -15.57 4.11 0.12
C ILE A 254 -14.76 3.19 -0.78
N LEU A 255 -13.43 3.33 -0.75
CA LEU A 255 -12.52 2.49 -1.53
C LEU A 255 -12.19 1.15 -0.88
N GLU A 256 -12.73 0.86 0.31
CA GLU A 256 -12.45 -0.35 1.09
C GLU A 256 -10.93 -0.55 1.36
N LEU A 257 -10.20 0.53 1.61
CA LEU A 257 -8.78 0.51 1.94
C LEU A 257 -8.58 0.48 3.47
N PRO A 258 -7.82 -0.50 4.01
CA PRO A 258 -7.72 -0.73 5.45
C PRO A 258 -6.66 0.17 6.10
N VAL A 259 -6.88 1.48 6.12
CA VAL A 259 -5.95 2.46 6.72
C VAL A 259 -5.65 2.15 8.19
N LYS A 260 -4.36 2.18 8.59
CA LYS A 260 -3.87 1.75 9.92
C LYS A 260 -3.16 2.82 10.74
N PHE A 261 -2.71 3.90 10.10
CA PHE A 261 -2.05 5.02 10.76
C PHE A 261 -2.40 6.33 10.05
N PHE A 262 -2.09 7.43 10.73
CA PHE A 262 -2.14 8.77 10.17
C PHE A 262 -0.80 9.47 10.35
N GLU A 263 -0.49 10.41 9.48
CA GLU A 263 0.55 11.40 9.72
C GLU A 263 0.17 12.72 9.06
N SER A 264 0.61 13.82 9.66
CA SER A 264 0.36 15.15 9.12
C SER A 264 1.35 15.44 7.98
N PRO A 265 0.88 16.05 6.89
CA PRO A 265 1.73 16.66 5.86
C PRO A 265 2.87 17.47 6.46
N HIS A 266 4.11 17.17 6.06
CA HIS A 266 5.35 17.79 6.55
C HIS A 266 5.58 17.73 8.07
N TYR A 267 4.85 16.88 8.79
CA TYR A 267 4.92 16.77 10.26
C TYR A 267 4.68 18.10 10.99
N ALA A 268 3.90 18.99 10.37
CA ALA A 268 3.73 20.37 10.80
C ALA A 268 2.56 20.56 11.79
N ALA A 269 1.86 19.48 12.15
CA ALA A 269 0.74 19.58 13.07
C ALA A 269 1.17 20.08 14.46
N THR A 270 0.28 20.85 15.08
CA THR A 270 0.39 21.32 16.45
C THR A 270 -0.03 20.26 17.46
N GLU A 271 0.28 20.48 18.74
CA GLU A 271 -0.20 19.64 19.83
C GLU A 271 -1.74 19.52 19.84
N PHE A 272 -2.43 20.63 19.59
CA PHE A 272 -3.88 20.69 19.48
C PHE A 272 -4.41 19.78 18.35
N GLN A 273 -3.85 19.90 17.15
CA GLN A 273 -4.25 19.06 16.01
C GLN A 273 -3.97 17.57 16.28
N GLN A 274 -2.80 17.26 16.86
CA GLN A 274 -2.46 15.90 17.27
C GLN A 274 -3.46 15.31 18.29
N SER A 275 -3.97 16.11 19.22
CA SER A 275 -5.00 15.67 20.17
C SER A 275 -6.33 15.28 19.49
N ILE A 276 -6.62 15.83 18.31
CA ILE A 276 -7.77 15.44 17.50
C ILE A 276 -7.44 14.16 16.73
N PHE A 277 -6.25 14.04 16.14
CA PHE A 277 -5.81 12.83 15.41
C PHE A 277 -5.92 11.57 16.27
N GLU A 278 -5.53 11.68 17.54
CA GLU A 278 -5.61 10.63 18.57
C GLU A 278 -7.00 10.04 18.79
N GLN A 279 -8.06 10.76 18.43
CA GLN A 279 -9.44 10.30 18.56
C GLN A 279 -9.84 9.36 17.42
N TYR A 280 -9.14 9.44 16.28
CA TYR A 280 -9.43 8.67 15.07
C TYR A 280 -8.42 7.53 14.85
N PHE A 281 -7.18 7.67 15.34
CA PHE A 281 -6.10 6.72 15.05
C PHE A 281 -5.39 6.24 16.32
N ASP A 282 -5.10 4.94 16.33
CA ASP A 282 -4.24 4.30 17.34
C ASP A 282 -2.75 4.55 17.08
N ILE A 283 -2.37 4.91 15.86
CA ILE A 283 -0.98 5.13 15.47
C ILE A 283 -0.88 6.43 14.67
N ILE A 284 -0.05 7.35 15.16
CA ILE A 284 0.41 8.51 14.42
C ILE A 284 1.87 8.28 14.03
N TYR A 285 2.15 8.20 12.73
CA TYR A 285 3.49 7.88 12.23
C TYR A 285 4.38 9.12 12.10
N GLU A 286 4.37 9.97 13.12
CA GLU A 286 5.23 11.13 13.28
C GLU A 286 5.67 11.29 14.75
N ALA A 287 6.54 12.25 15.04
CA ALA A 287 6.94 12.54 16.42
C ALA A 287 5.80 13.23 17.20
N TYR A 288 5.72 12.98 18.51
CA TYR A 288 4.81 13.70 19.39
C TYR A 288 5.30 15.15 19.56
N VAL A 289 4.44 16.14 19.33
CA VAL A 289 4.80 17.56 19.46
C VAL A 289 5.25 17.86 20.89
N GLY A 290 6.48 18.36 21.04
CA GLY A 290 7.09 18.63 22.35
C GLY A 290 7.90 17.47 22.93
N ILE A 291 7.79 16.26 22.38
CA ILE A 291 8.68 15.13 22.65
C ILE A 291 9.33 14.73 21.32
N TRP A 292 10.28 15.57 20.92
CA TRP A 292 11.11 15.32 19.76
C TRP A 292 12.19 14.32 20.13
N GLY A 293 12.35 13.25 19.35
CA GLY A 293 13.34 12.26 19.71
C GLY A 293 13.37 11.04 18.81
N GLU A 294 14.11 10.08 19.30
CA GLU A 294 14.59 8.93 18.55
C GLU A 294 13.77 7.66 18.77
N LYS A 295 12.78 7.68 19.67
CA LYS A 295 12.06 6.50 20.16
C LYS A 295 10.56 6.62 19.96
N ILE A 296 9.88 5.48 19.91
CA ILE A 296 8.41 5.41 19.92
C ILE A 296 7.90 5.97 21.25
N VAL A 297 6.89 6.82 21.18
CA VAL A 297 6.27 7.46 22.35
C VAL A 297 4.82 7.00 22.45
N LYS A 298 4.40 6.50 23.61
CA LYS A 298 2.97 6.39 23.92
C LYS A 298 2.48 7.77 24.34
N SER A 299 1.41 8.26 23.72
CA SER A 299 0.88 9.60 23.95
C SER A 299 0.80 9.92 25.45
N PRO A 300 1.47 10.97 25.93
CA PRO A 300 1.29 11.49 27.27
C PRO A 300 -0.12 12.01 27.54
N ARG A 301 -0.89 12.36 26.49
CA ARG A 301 -2.27 12.89 26.63
C ARG A 301 -3.27 11.78 26.92
N ASN A 302 -3.30 10.76 26.08
CA ASN A 302 -4.35 9.73 26.13
C ASN A 302 -3.86 8.35 26.59
N HIS A 303 -2.54 8.19 26.80
CA HIS A 303 -1.90 6.95 27.23
C HIS A 303 -2.26 5.71 26.39
N ARG A 304 -2.64 5.89 25.12
CA ARG A 304 -3.08 4.84 24.20
C ARG A 304 -2.35 4.94 22.86
N THR A 305 -2.49 6.08 22.18
CA THR A 305 -1.99 6.28 20.81
C THR A 305 -0.47 6.24 20.78
N LEU A 306 0.10 5.57 19.79
CA LEU A 306 1.54 5.51 19.56
C LEU A 306 1.98 6.58 18.56
N TYR A 307 3.03 7.33 18.92
CA TYR A 307 3.77 8.22 18.05
C TYR A 307 5.06 7.55 17.63
N VAL A 308 5.25 7.38 16.33
CA VAL A 308 6.40 6.70 15.76
C VAL A 308 7.23 7.72 14.97
N PRO A 309 8.42 8.14 15.45
CA PRO A 309 9.24 9.11 14.72
C PRO A 309 9.97 8.46 13.53
N THR A 310 10.61 9.29 12.70
CA THR A 310 11.53 8.89 11.62
C THR A 310 12.94 9.45 11.84
N PRO A 311 13.72 8.96 12.83
CA PRO A 311 15.00 9.57 13.21
C PRO A 311 16.07 9.54 12.10
N LEU A 312 15.98 8.57 11.18
CA LEU A 312 16.85 8.50 10.01
C LEU A 312 16.45 9.51 8.92
N GLY A 313 15.32 10.18 9.07
CA GLY A 313 14.77 11.15 8.13
C GLY A 313 14.46 10.51 6.78
N TYR A 314 14.86 11.19 5.71
CA TYR A 314 14.59 10.76 4.33
C TYR A 314 15.76 10.95 3.40
N VAL A 315 15.62 10.32 2.24
CA VAL A 315 16.56 10.42 1.13
C VAL A 315 16.18 11.65 0.30
N ARG A 316 16.91 12.76 0.49
CA ARG A 316 16.78 13.95 -0.35
C ARG A 316 17.34 13.64 -1.74
N GLU A 317 16.47 13.22 -2.66
CA GLU A 317 16.81 12.90 -4.04
C GLU A 317 17.97 11.87 -4.17
N LYS A 318 18.59 11.74 -5.34
CA LYS A 318 19.61 10.71 -5.62
C LYS A 318 20.88 10.91 -4.79
N GLU A 319 21.33 12.15 -4.63
CA GLU A 319 22.55 12.49 -3.88
C GLU A 319 22.39 12.26 -2.36
N GLY A 320 21.16 12.10 -1.88
CA GLY A 320 20.84 11.82 -0.48
C GLY A 320 21.20 10.41 -0.01
N ILE A 321 21.49 9.47 -0.92
CA ILE A 321 21.72 8.06 -0.56
C ILE A 321 22.92 7.88 0.36
N GLU A 322 24.07 8.49 0.06
CA GLU A 322 25.27 8.33 0.90
C GLU A 322 25.05 8.92 2.29
N LYS A 323 24.32 10.04 2.39
CA LYS A 323 23.92 10.63 3.68
C LYS A 323 23.02 9.69 4.47
N MET A 324 22.05 9.03 3.81
CA MET A 324 21.20 8.04 4.45
C MET A 324 21.99 6.83 4.94
N LEU A 325 22.89 6.29 4.12
CA LEU A 325 23.75 5.16 4.50
C LEU A 325 24.67 5.52 5.67
N ASN A 326 25.21 6.75 5.71
CA ASN A 326 25.99 7.23 6.84
C ASN A 326 25.15 7.29 8.12
N ARG A 327 23.92 7.81 8.06
CA ARG A 327 23.00 7.82 9.23
C ARG A 327 22.65 6.42 9.71
N ILE A 328 22.40 5.47 8.79
CA ILE A 328 22.16 4.06 9.14
C ILE A 328 23.41 3.46 9.79
N ASN A 329 24.61 3.75 9.26
CA ASN A 329 25.86 3.22 9.79
C ASN A 329 26.23 3.79 11.16
N SER A 330 25.89 5.05 11.43
CA SER A 330 26.10 5.71 12.73
C SER A 330 24.94 5.54 13.71
N LEU A 331 23.97 4.68 13.40
CA LEU A 331 22.72 4.61 14.14
C LEU A 331 22.90 3.94 15.53
N ASN A 332 22.76 4.71 16.60
CA ASN A 332 22.90 4.25 18.00
C ASN A 332 21.87 3.16 18.33
N ASP A 333 22.21 2.14 19.14
CA ASP A 333 21.33 0.98 19.42
C ASP A 333 19.96 1.35 20.01
N ASP A 334 19.89 2.46 20.74
CA ASP A 334 18.68 2.98 21.37
C ASP A 334 17.72 3.72 20.42
N THR A 335 18.18 4.11 19.24
CA THR A 335 17.36 4.87 18.27
C THR A 335 16.41 3.94 17.52
N LEU A 336 15.24 4.39 17.11
CA LEU A 336 14.39 3.66 16.18
C LEU A 336 14.98 3.77 14.76
N ALA A 337 15.16 2.63 14.07
CA ALA A 337 15.61 2.62 12.68
C ALA A 337 14.44 2.89 11.72
N SER A 338 13.87 4.10 11.78
CA SER A 338 12.68 4.49 11.02
C SER A 338 13.01 5.64 10.07
N LEU A 339 12.61 5.49 8.81
CA LEU A 339 12.77 6.48 7.74
C LEU A 339 11.52 6.57 6.85
N PHE A 340 11.44 7.65 6.10
CA PHE A 340 10.56 7.74 4.94
C PHE A 340 11.36 7.85 3.63
N TYR A 341 10.74 7.43 2.54
CA TYR A 341 11.34 7.26 1.23
C TYR A 341 10.31 7.55 0.14
N HIS A 342 10.68 8.29 -0.89
CA HIS A 342 9.81 8.49 -2.04
C HIS A 342 10.06 7.41 -3.10
N PRO A 343 9.11 6.50 -3.40
CA PRO A 343 9.35 5.35 -4.27
C PRO A 343 9.81 5.69 -5.68
N TYR A 344 9.42 6.87 -6.18
CA TYR A 344 9.76 7.30 -7.53
C TYR A 344 11.27 7.44 -7.76
N ILE A 345 12.07 7.62 -6.71
CA ILE A 345 13.53 7.66 -6.79
C ILE A 345 14.06 6.38 -7.45
N ASP A 346 13.41 5.22 -7.20
CA ASP A 346 13.84 3.94 -7.75
C ASP A 346 13.32 3.65 -9.17
N PHE A 347 12.42 4.47 -9.71
CA PHE A 347 11.82 4.21 -11.03
C PHE A 347 12.83 4.22 -12.17
N GLU A 348 13.92 4.96 -12.07
CA GLU A 348 14.99 4.96 -13.07
C GLU A 348 15.87 3.71 -13.02
N TYR A 349 15.90 3.04 -11.86
CA TYR A 349 16.67 1.82 -11.64
C TYR A 349 15.90 0.56 -12.07
N ILE A 350 14.69 0.75 -12.61
CA ILE A 350 13.81 -0.32 -13.07
C ILE A 350 13.61 -0.18 -14.57
N THR A 351 14.11 -1.16 -15.32
CA THR A 351 13.83 -1.29 -16.75
C THR A 351 12.70 -2.29 -16.97
N LEU A 352 11.65 -1.87 -17.67
CA LEU A 352 10.58 -2.75 -18.13
C LEU A 352 10.90 -3.21 -19.56
N LYS A 353 10.81 -4.50 -19.83
CA LYS A 353 11.11 -5.14 -21.12
C LYS A 353 10.05 -6.19 -21.45
N TYR A 354 10.15 -6.77 -22.65
CA TYR A 354 9.36 -7.93 -23.05
C TYR A 354 10.32 -9.03 -23.54
N ASP A 355 9.98 -10.29 -23.28
CA ASP A 355 10.65 -11.42 -23.94
C ASP A 355 10.15 -11.59 -25.39
N ASN A 356 10.73 -12.55 -26.11
CA ASN A 356 10.37 -12.84 -27.51
C ASN A 356 8.91 -13.29 -27.70
N ASN A 357 8.25 -13.75 -26.63
CA ASN A 357 6.84 -14.17 -26.63
C ASN A 357 5.90 -13.04 -26.15
N GLY A 358 6.43 -11.84 -25.90
CA GLY A 358 5.66 -10.71 -25.40
C GLY A 358 5.35 -10.78 -23.89
N TYR A 359 6.00 -11.66 -23.13
CA TYR A 359 5.87 -11.69 -21.68
C TYR A 359 6.64 -10.51 -21.06
N PRO A 360 6.01 -9.72 -20.18
CA PRO A 360 6.66 -8.58 -19.57
C PRO A 360 7.73 -9.03 -18.56
N LEU A 361 8.92 -8.46 -18.70
CA LEU A 361 10.05 -8.65 -17.81
C LEU A 361 10.39 -7.32 -17.13
N SER A 362 10.91 -7.39 -15.91
CA SER A 362 11.48 -6.24 -15.24
C SER A 362 12.89 -6.56 -14.76
N ASN A 363 13.78 -5.58 -14.87
CA ASN A 363 15.10 -5.63 -14.25
C ASN A 363 15.21 -4.48 -13.27
N TYR A 364 15.29 -4.81 -11.99
CA TYR A 364 15.43 -3.84 -10.91
C TYR A 364 16.88 -3.89 -10.39
N SER A 365 17.63 -2.82 -10.61
CA SER A 365 19.05 -2.79 -10.27
C SER A 365 19.28 -2.94 -8.76
N LYS A 366 20.14 -3.88 -8.38
CA LYS A 366 20.62 -4.04 -6.99
C LYS A 366 21.45 -2.86 -6.49
N SER A 367 21.87 -1.96 -7.39
CA SER A 367 22.55 -0.71 -7.04
C SER A 367 21.58 0.42 -6.67
N SER A 368 20.26 0.19 -6.73
CA SER A 368 19.29 1.23 -6.45
C SER A 368 19.34 1.71 -5.00
N PRO A 369 18.97 2.97 -4.70
CA PRO A 369 19.01 3.50 -3.34
C PRO A 369 18.22 2.65 -2.35
N LEU A 370 17.01 2.17 -2.69
CA LEU A 370 16.21 1.35 -1.79
C LEU A 370 16.88 -0.01 -1.47
N HIS A 371 17.47 -0.69 -2.47
CA HIS A 371 18.23 -1.92 -2.24
C HIS A 371 19.39 -1.71 -1.28
N ARG A 372 20.12 -0.59 -1.46
CA ARG A 372 21.26 -0.23 -0.62
C ARG A 372 20.83 0.07 0.82
N ILE A 373 19.71 0.77 1.01
CA ILE A 373 19.13 1.07 2.33
C ILE A 373 18.72 -0.21 3.07
N VAL A 374 17.93 -1.08 2.41
CA VAL A 374 17.48 -2.34 3.00
C VAL A 374 18.67 -3.20 3.40
N LYS A 375 19.68 -3.32 2.52
CA LYS A 375 20.91 -4.05 2.82
C LYS A 375 21.67 -3.45 4.01
N ALA A 376 21.78 -2.13 4.09
CA ALA A 376 22.48 -1.46 5.18
C ALA A 376 21.78 -1.67 6.53
N LEU A 377 20.45 -1.61 6.55
CA LEU A 377 19.65 -1.89 7.75
C LEU A 377 19.80 -3.35 8.21
N TYR A 378 19.75 -4.31 7.29
CA TYR A 378 20.05 -5.71 7.62
C TYR A 378 21.46 -5.90 8.16
N ASN A 379 22.47 -5.26 7.55
CA ASN A 379 23.85 -5.31 8.05
C ASN A 379 24.00 -4.67 9.44
N LYS A 380 23.10 -3.77 9.83
CA LYS A 380 23.02 -3.18 11.17
C LYS A 380 22.23 -4.03 12.17
N GLY A 381 21.83 -5.25 11.78
CA GLY A 381 21.08 -6.17 12.63
C GLY A 381 19.61 -5.75 12.83
N CYS A 382 19.08 -4.92 11.93
CA CYS A 382 17.67 -4.56 11.97
C CYS A 382 16.79 -5.65 11.36
N SER A 383 15.59 -5.79 11.91
CA SER A 383 14.47 -6.58 11.38
C SER A 383 13.30 -5.65 11.11
N PHE A 384 12.67 -5.81 9.95
CA PHE A 384 11.54 -4.98 9.56
C PHE A 384 10.24 -5.50 10.16
N GLU A 385 9.42 -4.60 10.68
CA GLU A 385 8.15 -4.95 11.30
C GLU A 385 6.98 -4.15 10.73
N LYS A 386 5.77 -4.67 10.86
CA LYS A 386 4.58 -3.89 10.60
C LYS A 386 4.37 -2.94 11.78
N ILE A 387 4.14 -1.65 11.50
CA ILE A 387 3.82 -0.66 12.54
C ILE A 387 2.65 -1.08 13.45
N THR A 388 1.71 -1.88 12.95
CA THR A 388 0.59 -2.44 13.72
C THR A 388 1.02 -3.46 14.77
N ASP A 389 2.17 -4.11 14.57
CA ASP A 389 2.64 -5.20 15.41
C ASP A 389 3.50 -4.68 16.58
N LEU A 390 3.88 -3.39 16.53
CA LEU A 390 4.61 -2.69 17.60
C LEU A 390 3.83 -2.70 18.93
N TYR A 391 2.49 -2.74 18.88
CA TYR A 391 1.63 -2.93 20.04
C TYR A 391 1.91 -4.25 20.77
N CYS A 392 2.09 -5.34 20.02
CA CYS A 392 2.25 -6.69 20.58
C CYS A 392 3.65 -6.93 21.15
N ASN A 393 4.67 -6.28 20.59
CA ASN A 393 6.05 -6.48 21.03
C ASN A 393 6.32 -5.87 22.41
N ASN A 394 5.59 -4.84 22.84
CA ASN A 394 5.67 -4.35 24.22
C ASN A 394 5.13 -5.38 25.23
N GLU A 395 4.05 -6.10 24.92
CA GLU A 395 3.52 -7.17 25.79
C GLU A 395 4.39 -8.43 25.73
N LYS A 396 4.85 -8.86 24.56
CA LYS A 396 5.77 -10.01 24.42
C LYS A 396 7.10 -9.77 25.15
N ASN A 397 7.69 -8.57 25.05
CA ASN A 397 8.89 -8.24 25.80
C ASN A 397 8.64 -8.22 27.31
N THR A 398 7.42 -7.88 27.75
CA THR A 398 7.02 -7.93 29.16
C THR A 398 6.85 -9.38 29.63
N VAL A 399 6.23 -10.25 28.83
CA VAL A 399 6.10 -11.69 29.12
C VAL A 399 7.45 -12.40 29.10
N ILE A 400 8.32 -12.11 28.14
CA ILE A 400 9.68 -12.66 28.08
C ILE A 400 10.53 -12.15 29.25
N LYS A 401 10.43 -10.87 29.63
CA LYS A 401 11.08 -10.35 30.85
C LYS A 401 10.56 -11.00 32.12
N LEU A 402 9.24 -11.23 32.24
CA LEU A 402 8.62 -11.95 33.35
C LEU A 402 9.13 -13.39 33.43
N PHE A 403 9.19 -14.10 32.30
CA PHE A 403 9.74 -15.45 32.23
C PHE A 403 11.23 -15.50 32.59
N CYS A 404 12.04 -14.60 32.04
CA CYS A 404 13.47 -14.53 32.35
C CYS A 404 13.76 -14.14 33.81
N ASN A 405 12.91 -13.31 34.43
CA ASN A 405 13.03 -12.96 35.85
C ASN A 405 12.57 -14.11 36.77
N LEU A 406 11.53 -14.86 36.39
CA LEU A 406 11.11 -16.09 37.07
C LEU A 406 12.25 -17.12 37.11
N PHE A 407 13.00 -17.31 36.02
CA PHE A 407 14.15 -18.22 36.01
C PHE A 407 15.36 -17.71 36.84
N LYS A 408 15.48 -16.40 37.07
CA LYS A 408 16.51 -15.83 37.95
C LYS A 408 16.17 -15.92 39.43
N SER A 409 14.89 -16.04 39.80
CA SER A 409 14.46 -16.28 41.19
C SER A 409 14.48 -17.75 41.62
N TYR A 410 14.84 -18.67 40.72
CA TYR A 410 14.99 -20.12 40.99
C TYR A 410 16.45 -20.59 40.93
N LYS A 411 17.42 -19.69 41.16
CA LYS A 411 18.82 -20.04 41.36
C LYS A 411 19.30 -19.66 42.74
#